data_AF-A0A842KH73-F1
#
_entry.id   AF-A0A842KH73-F1
#
_cell.length_a   1.000
_cell.length_b   1.000
_cell.length_c   1.000
_cell.angle_alpha   90.00
_cell.angle_beta   90.00
_cell.angle_gamma   90.00
#
_symmetry.space_group_name_H-M   'P 1'
#
loop_
_entity.id
_entity.type
_entity.pdbx_description
1 polymer ?
#
loop_
_entity_poly.entity_id
_entity_poly.type
_entity_poly.pdbx_seq_one_letter_code
_entity_poly.pdbx_strand_id
1 'polypeptide(L)' 'MKRLDEKTRNRVKKIMKEILQDPYSGIPLTHPLKGFWRKRIGKYRIIYQIKEEEKENLQK' A
#
# COMPACT_ATOMS: atom_id res chain seq x y z
N MET A 1 -3.81 20.69 -10.31
CA MET A 1 -3.32 19.67 -9.33
C MET A 1 -2.10 20.22 -8.60
N LYS A 2 -2.19 20.53 -7.29
CA LYS A 2 -1.01 20.99 -6.51
C LYS A 2 0.00 19.85 -6.43
N ARG A 3 1.18 20.05 -7.04
CA ARG A 3 2.32 19.12 -6.97
C ARG A 3 2.66 18.86 -5.50
N LEU A 4 2.84 17.59 -5.13
CA LEU A 4 3.30 17.21 -3.79
C LEU A 4 4.61 17.91 -3.48
N ASP A 5 4.70 18.52 -2.29
CA ASP A 5 5.97 19.09 -1.83
C ASP A 5 7.05 18.00 -1.72
N GLU A 6 8.30 18.41 -1.79
CA GLU A 6 9.43 17.48 -1.82
C GLU A 6 9.48 16.58 -0.58
N LYS A 7 9.16 17.12 0.61
CA LYS A 7 9.12 16.34 1.85
C LYS A 7 8.05 15.26 1.77
N THR A 8 6.87 15.57 1.24
CA THR A 8 5.82 14.57 1.00
C THR A 8 6.26 13.51 0.00
N ARG A 9 6.92 13.89 -1.11
CA ARG A 9 7.46 12.92 -2.08
C ARG A 9 8.48 11.97 -1.45
N ASN A 10 9.39 12.47 -0.62
CA ASN A 10 10.38 11.64 0.06
C ASN A 10 9.72 10.69 1.08
N ARG A 11 8.69 11.16 1.80
CA ARG A 11 7.90 10.28 2.69
C ARG A 11 7.16 9.19 1.93
N VAL A 12 6.56 9.51 0.77
CA VAL A 12 5.90 8.50 -0.09
C VAL A 12 6.90 7.44 -0.51
N LYS A 13 8.10 7.81 -0.98
CA LYS A 13 9.16 6.85 -1.36
C LYS A 13 9.56 5.94 -0.19
N LYS A 14 9.73 6.50 1.02
CA LYS A 14 10.05 5.71 2.21
C LYS A 14 8.95 4.69 2.52
N ILE A 15 7.70 5.14 2.55
CA ILE A 15 6.56 4.27 2.88
C ILE A 15 6.34 3.20 1.81
N MET A 16 6.58 3.52 0.53
CA MET A 16 6.55 2.51 -0.54
C MET A 16 7.57 1.39 -0.29
N LYS A 17 8.80 1.72 0.13
CA LYS A 17 9.80 0.69 0.49
C LYS A 17 9.32 -0.18 1.66
N GLU A 18 8.71 0.43 2.67
CA GLU A 18 8.15 -0.33 3.80
C GLU A 18 6.99 -1.24 3.36
N ILE A 19 6.10 -0.78 2.48
CA ILE A 19 5.00 -1.59 1.92
C ILE A 19 5.55 -2.74 1.08
N LEU A 20 6.64 -2.54 0.34
CA LEU A 20 7.26 -3.61 -0.44
C LEU A 20 7.95 -4.66 0.46
N GLN A 21 8.45 -4.26 1.63
CA GLN A 21 9.06 -5.18 2.60
C GLN A 21 8.00 -5.94 3.40
N ASP A 22 6.95 -5.25 3.84
CA ASP A 22 5.80 -5.82 4.54
C ASP A 22 4.51 -5.17 4.02
N PRO A 23 3.87 -5.79 3.01
CA PRO A 23 2.62 -5.30 2.44
C PRO A 23 1.47 -5.25 3.46
N TYR A 24 1.55 -6.05 4.53
CA TYR A 24 0.53 -6.17 5.56
C TYR A 24 0.70 -5.14 6.70
N SER A 25 1.73 -4.28 6.64
CA SER A 25 1.99 -3.21 7.63
C SER A 25 0.96 -2.06 7.65
N GLY A 26 -0.06 -2.10 6.78
CA GLY A 26 -1.14 -1.13 6.71
C GLY A 26 -2.37 -1.53 7.54
N ILE A 27 -3.43 -0.72 7.43
CA ILE A 27 -4.75 -1.07 7.98
C ILE A 27 -5.62 -1.59 6.83
N PRO A 28 -6.14 -2.82 6.90
CA PRO A 28 -7.06 -3.32 5.88
C PRO A 28 -8.35 -2.51 5.90
N LEU A 29 -8.84 -2.15 4.72
CA LEU A 29 -10.11 -1.47 4.56
C LEU A 29 -11.26 -2.48 4.49
N THR A 30 -12.46 -2.02 4.84
CA THR A 30 -13.64 -2.86 5.00
C THR A 30 -14.76 -2.47 4.02
N HIS A 31 -15.85 -3.25 4.02
CA HIS A 31 -17.06 -3.01 3.23
C HIS A 31 -16.74 -2.85 1.73
N PRO A 32 -17.08 -1.76 0.99
CA PRO A 32 -16.85 -1.72 -0.45
C PRO A 32 -15.36 -1.62 -0.80
N LEU A 33 -14.48 -1.40 0.18
CA LEU A 33 -13.03 -1.32 0.01
C LEU A 33 -12.31 -2.56 0.55
N LYS A 34 -13.03 -3.66 0.82
CA LYS A 34 -12.42 -4.94 1.19
C LYS A 34 -11.38 -5.35 0.13
N GLY A 35 -10.20 -5.78 0.57
CA GLY A 35 -9.06 -6.11 -0.30
C GLY A 35 -8.07 -4.97 -0.50
N PHE A 36 -8.45 -3.73 -0.16
CA PHE A 36 -7.52 -2.60 -0.11
C PHE A 36 -6.96 -2.40 1.31
N TRP A 37 -5.81 -1.74 1.35
CA TRP A 37 -5.05 -1.42 2.54
C TRP A 37 -4.76 0.07 2.59
N ARG A 38 -4.67 0.63 3.79
CA ARG A 38 -4.44 2.05 4.03
C ARG A 38 -3.23 2.26 4.93
N LYS A 39 -2.27 3.07 4.49
CA LYS A 39 -1.14 3.53 5.32
C LYS A 39 -1.10 5.05 5.41
N ARG A 40 -0.96 5.59 6.62
CA ARG A 40 -0.96 7.05 6.88
C ARG A 40 0.42 7.65 6.62
N ILE A 41 0.44 8.78 5.90
CA ILE A 41 1.65 9.57 5.63
C ILE A 41 1.39 11.03 5.98
N GLY A 42 1.54 11.35 7.27
CA GLY A 42 1.21 12.68 7.80
C GLY A 42 -0.27 13.02 7.55
N LYS A 43 -0.51 14.00 6.66
CA LYS A 43 -1.87 14.42 6.23
C LYS A 43 -2.48 13.58 5.10
N TYR A 44 -1.69 12.76 4.43
CA TYR A 44 -2.12 11.91 3.32
C TYR A 44 -2.27 10.45 3.73
N ARG A 45 -2.89 9.65 2.87
CA ARG A 45 -3.04 8.20 3.01
C ARG A 45 -2.72 7.55 1.66
N ILE A 46 -1.91 6.50 1.67
CA ILE A 46 -1.77 5.60 0.51
C ILE A 46 -2.84 4.53 0.65
N ILE A 47 -3.58 4.31 -0.43
CA ILE A 47 -4.47 3.16 -0.58
C ILE A 47 -3.81 2.23 -1.60
N TYR A 48 -3.68 0.96 -1.26
CA TYR A 48 -3.03 -0.05 -2.11
C TYR A 48 -3.71 -1.41 -1.97
N GLN A 49 -3.42 -2.32 -2.89
CA GLN A 49 -3.90 -3.69 -2.88
C GLN A 49 -2.70 -4.63 -2.91
N ILE A 50 -2.80 -5.75 -2.21
CA ILE A 50 -1.82 -6.83 -2.24
C ILE A 50 -2.30 -7.82 -3.29
N LYS A 51 -1.49 -8.05 -4.33
CA LYS A 51 -1.71 -9.13 -5.29
C LYS A 51 -0.85 -10.30 -4.85
N GLU A 52 -1.44 -11.24 -4.13
CA GLU A 52 -0.82 -12.54 -3.97
C GLU A 52 -0.99 -13.24 -5.31
N GLU A 53 0.11 -13.48 -6.04
CA GLU A 53 0.07 -14.43 -7.12
C GLU A 53 -0.27 -15.77 -6.49
N GLU A 54 -1.44 -16.31 -6.80
CA GLU A 54 -1.75 -17.70 -6.54
C GLU A 54 -0.61 -18.50 -7.18
N LYS A 55 0.26 -19.07 -6.36
CA LYS A 55 1.05 -20.22 -6.78
C LYS A 55 0.03 -21.34 -6.99
N GLU A 56 -0.66 -21.31 -8.12
CA GLU A 56 -1.44 -22.43 -8.59
C GLU A 56 -0.52 -23.64 -8.58
N ASN A 57 -0.98 -24.68 -7.90
CA ASN A 57 -0.25 -25.89 -7.62
C ASN A 57 0.31 -26.50 -8.91
N LEU A 58 1.64 -26.48 -9.06
CA LEU A 58 2.34 -27.38 -9.97
C LEU A 58 2.37 -28.78 -9.33
N GLN A 59 1.19 -29.38 -9.17
CA GLN A 59 0.99 -30.79 -8.82
C GLN A 59 -0.27 -31.29 -9.51
N LYS A 60 -0.13 -31.68 -10.78
CA LYS A 60 -0.91 -32.75 -11.41
C LYS A 60 -0.08 -33.34 -12.55
#